data_AF-A0A0K8W5I4-F1
#
_entry.id   AF-A0A0K8W5I4-F1
#
_cell.length_a   1.000
_cell.length_b   1.000
_cell.length_c   1.000
_cell.angle_alpha   90.00
_cell.angle_beta   90.00
_cell.angle_gamma   90.00
#
_symmetry.space_group_name_H-M   'P 1'
#
loop_
_entity.id
_entity.type
_entity.pdbx_description
1 polymer ?
#
loop_
_entity_poly.entity_id
_entity_poly.type
_entity_poly.pdbx_seq_one_letter_code
_entity_poly.pdbx_strand_id
1 'polypeptide(L)'
;MASVSICANKIFPPLSSQYTFANELNLFDEIQTAVAADPTFSQHAWSQDAVRDIMLSWTHSEWIPIVSIARDYISNTITIKQRSKDQHSREHWWIPLNFASASAAEFENTSVGYFMPPLEEVTLNASQLGIELGIHDWLIVNKQQTGFYHVLYNDANLWLIAKQLHDNHTVIHPLNRAAIFQDLGPLIENNEIQSVDVIFELLNYLQYEDNLMPWNQVADTITSLGKNLFGTPAYKLYTHFVRQLIRPMFRRLYEMPLAENLTNTETLARQKIMEMACFVDLRECLDYTHNLAHEYIFGNTKFNNDMSYYAMYETILCLGVKYLSDEEFNAILKLFGETQRDTLWYDDLIYSLRCTQSNSHLQQYLNFLLGENSTKIMNDNESMMYLFYLFKSNHVARPVMWTFFESNYRVLCRSQLFVENFNRIAEYLKRSNYEQFLNLRNMIAAELAKEGREKTLIAANSPRIGRKVKISETFLDKFNNQIYEWLRRHQQATYAASLGARSSATQIGHLFRVAGKFLRKVLIKKGR
;
A
#
# COMPACT_ATOMS: atom_id res chain seq x y z
N MET A 1 -1.98 -26.36 -8.96
CA MET A 1 -0.99 -26.36 -10.07
C MET A 1 -1.09 -27.55 -11.01
N ALA A 2 -1.31 -28.79 -10.55
CA ALA A 2 -1.45 -29.96 -11.45
C ALA A 2 -2.65 -29.86 -12.42
N SER A 3 -3.78 -29.31 -11.99
CA SER A 3 -5.01 -29.22 -12.78
C SER A 3 -4.92 -28.27 -13.99
N VAL A 4 -4.22 -27.14 -13.83
CA VAL A 4 -4.00 -26.14 -14.90
C VAL A 4 -2.99 -26.67 -15.93
N SER A 5 -1.95 -27.38 -15.48
CA SER A 5 -0.95 -28.00 -16.37
C SER A 5 -1.53 -29.15 -17.20
N ILE A 6 -2.52 -29.88 -16.66
CA ILE A 6 -3.20 -30.97 -17.39
C ILE A 6 -4.16 -30.43 -18.46
N CYS A 7 -4.86 -29.32 -18.23
CA CYS A 7 -5.69 -28.68 -19.26
C CYS A 7 -4.83 -28.06 -20.38
N ALA A 8 -3.74 -27.37 -20.05
CA ALA A 8 -2.86 -26.79 -21.05
C ALA A 8 -2.25 -27.86 -21.98
N ASN A 9 -1.79 -28.99 -21.44
CA ASN A 9 -1.20 -30.07 -22.26
C ASN A 9 -2.23 -30.87 -23.09
N LYS A 10 -3.54 -30.75 -22.79
CA LYS A 10 -4.61 -31.39 -23.58
C LYS A 10 -5.19 -30.47 -24.66
N ILE A 11 -5.32 -29.17 -24.37
CA ILE A 11 -5.90 -28.18 -25.28
C ILE A 11 -4.85 -27.60 -26.25
N PHE A 12 -3.56 -27.60 -25.86
CA PHE A 12 -2.45 -27.20 -26.72
C PHE A 12 -1.64 -28.44 -27.16
N PRO A 13 -2.12 -29.23 -28.14
CA PRO A 13 -1.27 -30.23 -28.79
C PRO A 13 -0.08 -29.54 -29.48
N PRO A 14 0.99 -30.28 -29.87
CA PRO A 14 2.06 -29.69 -30.67
C PRO A 14 1.44 -29.02 -31.90
N LEU A 15 1.68 -27.70 -32.03
CA LEU A 15 1.15 -26.87 -33.10
C LEU A 15 1.28 -27.61 -34.45
N SER A 16 0.17 -27.75 -35.17
CA SER A 16 0.13 -28.27 -36.56
C SER A 16 1.07 -27.48 -37.50
N SER A 17 1.47 -26.27 -37.08
CA SER A 17 2.45 -25.38 -37.72
C SER A 17 3.91 -25.68 -37.39
N GLN A 18 4.27 -26.90 -36.99
CA GLN A 18 5.69 -27.23 -36.77
C GLN A 18 6.49 -26.95 -38.06
N TYR A 19 7.43 -26.01 -37.99
CA TYR A 19 8.24 -25.52 -39.13
C TYR A 19 7.50 -24.64 -40.16
N THR A 20 6.35 -24.03 -39.82
CA THR A 20 5.64 -23.05 -40.67
C THR A 20 5.31 -21.75 -39.91
N PHE A 21 4.78 -20.75 -40.62
CA PHE A 21 4.32 -19.49 -40.03
C PHE A 21 2.89 -19.65 -39.48
N ALA A 22 2.60 -19.00 -38.35
CA ALA A 22 1.26 -18.92 -37.77
C ALA A 22 0.93 -17.47 -37.41
N ASN A 23 -0.33 -17.08 -37.52
CA ASN A 23 -0.88 -15.86 -36.95
C ASN A 23 -1.84 -16.18 -35.79
N GLU A 24 -2.40 -15.15 -35.16
CA GLU A 24 -3.31 -15.30 -34.02
C GLU A 24 -4.56 -16.13 -34.36
N LEU A 25 -5.08 -16.03 -35.59
CA LEU A 25 -6.27 -16.76 -36.01
C LEU A 25 -5.99 -18.26 -36.10
N ASN A 26 -4.79 -18.64 -36.58
CA ASN A 26 -4.37 -20.04 -36.58
C ASN A 26 -4.36 -20.61 -35.15
N LEU A 27 -3.89 -19.84 -34.17
CA LEU A 27 -3.92 -20.26 -32.76
C LEU A 27 -5.36 -20.41 -32.25
N PHE A 28 -6.25 -19.46 -32.56
CA PHE A 28 -7.63 -19.50 -32.06
C PHE A 28 -8.43 -20.66 -32.68
N ASP A 29 -8.23 -20.95 -33.97
CA ASP A 29 -8.91 -22.04 -34.67
C ASP A 29 -8.46 -23.42 -34.13
N GLU A 30 -7.17 -23.58 -33.78
CA GLU A 30 -6.66 -24.79 -33.14
C GLU A 30 -7.23 -24.97 -31.71
N ILE A 31 -7.28 -23.89 -30.91
CA ILE A 31 -7.92 -23.93 -29.59
C ILE A 31 -9.40 -24.28 -29.73
N GLN A 32 -10.11 -23.68 -30.70
CA GLN A 32 -11.52 -23.96 -30.96
C GLN A 32 -11.75 -25.44 -31.28
N THR A 33 -10.89 -26.03 -32.12
CA THR A 33 -10.95 -27.45 -32.47
C THR A 33 -10.72 -28.35 -31.25
N ALA A 34 -9.70 -28.04 -30.44
CA ALA A 34 -9.39 -28.80 -29.23
C ALA A 34 -10.51 -28.71 -28.18
N VAL A 35 -11.08 -27.52 -27.98
CA VAL A 35 -12.18 -27.27 -27.04
C VAL A 35 -13.46 -27.97 -27.49
N ALA A 36 -13.80 -27.94 -28.78
CA ALA A 36 -14.97 -28.63 -29.32
C ALA A 36 -14.86 -30.17 -29.21
N ALA A 37 -13.64 -30.71 -29.33
CA ALA A 37 -13.38 -32.14 -29.23
C ALA A 37 -13.30 -32.68 -27.78
N ASP A 38 -13.02 -31.82 -26.80
CA ASP A 38 -12.90 -32.25 -25.40
C ASP A 38 -14.29 -32.45 -24.75
N PRO A 39 -14.61 -33.66 -24.24
CA PRO A 39 -15.90 -33.95 -23.60
C PRO A 39 -16.22 -33.08 -22.37
N THR A 40 -15.20 -32.48 -21.76
CA THR A 40 -15.33 -31.60 -20.60
C THR A 40 -15.94 -30.26 -20.99
N PHE A 41 -15.57 -29.73 -22.17
CA PHE A 41 -16.01 -28.40 -22.61
C PHE A 41 -17.15 -28.44 -23.61
N SER A 42 -17.29 -29.52 -24.39
CA SER A 42 -18.28 -29.66 -25.47
C SER A 42 -19.74 -29.46 -25.05
N GLN A 43 -20.04 -29.55 -23.75
CA GLN A 43 -21.38 -29.30 -23.19
C GLN A 43 -21.71 -27.80 -23.03
N HIS A 44 -20.73 -26.91 -23.15
CA HIS A 44 -20.93 -25.48 -22.98
C HIS A 44 -21.19 -24.77 -24.32
N ALA A 45 -22.17 -23.87 -24.37
CA ALA A 45 -22.54 -23.20 -25.62
C ALA A 45 -21.39 -22.39 -26.26
N TRP A 46 -20.50 -21.80 -25.45
CA TRP A 46 -19.33 -21.05 -25.93
C TRP A 46 -18.25 -21.94 -26.55
N SER A 47 -18.25 -23.24 -26.26
CA SER A 47 -17.19 -24.16 -26.69
C SER A 47 -17.29 -24.55 -28.16
N GLN A 48 -18.39 -24.21 -28.84
CA GLN A 48 -18.67 -24.68 -30.20
C GLN A 48 -18.07 -23.75 -31.27
N ASP A 49 -18.37 -22.44 -31.20
CA ASP A 49 -17.97 -21.49 -32.25
C ASP A 49 -17.49 -20.12 -31.72
N ALA A 50 -17.34 -19.93 -30.40
CA ALA A 50 -17.12 -18.60 -29.81
C ALA A 50 -15.66 -18.31 -29.41
N VAL A 51 -14.73 -19.26 -29.50
CA VAL A 51 -13.34 -19.07 -29.04
C VAL A 51 -12.67 -17.89 -29.74
N ARG A 52 -12.87 -17.76 -31.05
CA ARG A 52 -12.30 -16.66 -31.84
C ARG A 52 -12.83 -15.30 -31.39
N ASP A 53 -14.13 -15.16 -31.20
CA ASP A 53 -14.76 -13.91 -30.75
C ASP A 53 -14.30 -13.53 -29.33
N ILE A 54 -14.18 -14.54 -28.45
CA ILE A 54 -13.65 -14.34 -27.10
C ILE A 54 -12.22 -13.81 -27.19
N MET A 55 -11.33 -14.54 -27.86
CA MET A 55 -9.91 -14.21 -27.91
C MET A 55 -9.65 -12.86 -28.60
N LEU A 56 -10.33 -12.56 -29.70
CA LEU A 56 -10.20 -11.28 -30.39
C LEU A 56 -10.64 -10.10 -29.52
N SER A 57 -11.66 -10.27 -28.67
CA SER A 57 -12.05 -9.21 -27.74
C SER A 57 -10.92 -8.83 -26.78
N TRP A 58 -10.01 -9.77 -26.46
CA TRP A 58 -8.83 -9.53 -25.62
C TRP A 58 -7.60 -9.08 -26.40
N THR A 59 -7.26 -9.74 -27.52
CA THR A 59 -6.01 -9.46 -28.24
C THR A 59 -6.04 -8.18 -29.05
N HIS A 60 -7.23 -7.69 -29.41
CA HIS A 60 -7.40 -6.43 -30.16
C HIS A 60 -7.79 -5.25 -29.25
N SER A 61 -7.71 -5.43 -27.94
CA SER A 61 -7.93 -4.35 -26.97
C SER A 61 -6.61 -3.84 -26.42
N GLU A 62 -6.46 -2.52 -26.31
CA GLU A 62 -5.27 -1.90 -25.70
C GLU A 62 -5.35 -1.89 -24.16
N TRP A 63 -6.55 -2.10 -23.61
CA TRP A 63 -6.85 -1.87 -22.19
C TRP A 63 -7.34 -3.13 -21.45
N ILE A 64 -7.38 -3.01 -20.12
CA ILE A 64 -7.85 -4.06 -19.21
C ILE A 64 -9.25 -3.70 -18.69
N PRO A 65 -10.21 -4.65 -18.62
CA PRO A 65 -11.52 -4.38 -18.06
C PRO A 65 -11.51 -4.22 -16.54
N ILE A 66 -12.39 -3.35 -16.06
CA ILE A 66 -12.82 -3.26 -14.67
C ILE A 66 -14.27 -3.73 -14.61
N VAL A 67 -14.50 -4.82 -13.88
CA VAL A 67 -15.82 -5.43 -13.67
C VAL A 67 -16.40 -4.94 -12.36
N SER A 68 -17.53 -4.25 -12.39
CA SER A 68 -18.25 -3.80 -11.18
C SER A 68 -19.42 -4.72 -10.90
N ILE A 69 -19.48 -5.25 -9.68
CA ILE A 69 -20.49 -6.18 -9.19
C ILE A 69 -21.39 -5.45 -8.19
N ALA A 70 -22.67 -5.34 -8.53
CA ALA A 70 -23.70 -4.81 -7.64
C ALA A 70 -24.77 -5.88 -7.41
N ARG A 71 -24.97 -6.24 -6.14
CA ARG A 71 -26.01 -7.18 -5.73
C ARG A 71 -27.24 -6.44 -5.23
N ASP A 72 -28.41 -6.84 -5.71
CA ASP A 72 -29.70 -6.52 -5.10
C ASP A 72 -30.16 -7.71 -4.23
N TYR A 73 -30.21 -7.46 -2.93
CA TYR A 73 -30.50 -8.47 -1.91
C TYR A 73 -31.99 -8.82 -1.79
N ILE A 74 -32.88 -7.99 -2.32
CA ILE A 74 -34.34 -8.20 -2.29
C ILE A 74 -34.75 -9.04 -3.50
N SER A 75 -34.34 -8.62 -4.70
CA SER A 75 -34.66 -9.34 -5.94
C SER A 75 -33.75 -10.54 -6.21
N ASN A 76 -32.69 -10.70 -5.40
CA ASN A 76 -31.63 -11.69 -5.56
C ASN A 76 -31.00 -11.67 -6.96
N THR A 77 -30.76 -10.44 -7.46
CA THR A 77 -30.11 -10.21 -8.75
C THR A 77 -28.70 -9.66 -8.57
N ILE A 78 -27.88 -9.92 -9.57
CA ILE A 78 -26.50 -9.44 -9.67
C ILE A 78 -26.41 -8.65 -10.98
N THR A 79 -26.12 -7.36 -10.85
CA THR A 79 -25.76 -6.48 -11.95
C THR A 79 -24.26 -6.47 -12.10
N ILE A 80 -23.79 -6.83 -13.30
CA ILE A 80 -22.38 -6.91 -13.68
C ILE A 80 -22.16 -5.84 -14.74
N LYS A 81 -21.30 -4.88 -14.45
CA LYS A 81 -20.87 -3.83 -15.39
C LYS A 81 -19.44 -4.04 -15.79
N GLN A 82 -19.11 -3.77 -17.04
CA GLN A 82 -17.72 -3.69 -17.48
C GLN A 82 -17.44 -2.32 -18.06
N ARG A 83 -16.22 -1.84 -17.84
CA ARG A 83 -15.67 -0.66 -18.49
C ARG A 83 -14.18 -0.85 -18.71
N SER A 84 -13.64 -0.15 -19.69
CA SER A 84 -12.19 -0.05 -19.84
C SER A 84 -11.58 0.69 -18.64
N LYS A 85 -10.33 0.34 -18.33
CA LYS A 85 -9.49 1.14 -17.43
C LYS A 85 -9.28 2.55 -17.97
N ASP A 86 -9.22 2.73 -19.28
CA ASP A 86 -9.32 4.04 -19.92
C ASP A 86 -10.78 4.47 -20.00
N GLN A 87 -11.12 5.59 -19.33
CA GLN A 87 -12.50 6.10 -19.27
C GLN A 87 -13.01 6.61 -20.63
N HIS A 88 -12.14 6.79 -21.62
CA HIS A 88 -12.51 7.23 -22.96
C HIS A 88 -12.74 6.08 -23.96
N SER A 89 -12.25 4.88 -23.63
CA SER A 89 -12.46 3.69 -24.46
C SER A 89 -13.89 3.15 -24.35
N ARG A 90 -14.40 2.63 -25.47
CA ARG A 90 -15.70 1.96 -25.58
C ARG A 90 -15.57 0.46 -25.81
N GLU A 91 -14.37 -0.08 -25.62
CA GLU A 91 -14.10 -1.51 -25.75
C GLU A 91 -14.84 -2.31 -24.68
N HIS A 92 -15.39 -3.46 -25.08
CA HIS A 92 -16.03 -4.42 -24.21
C HIS A 92 -15.53 -5.82 -24.56
N TRP A 93 -15.46 -6.68 -23.55
CA TRP A 93 -14.83 -7.99 -23.63
C TRP A 93 -15.85 -9.10 -23.42
N TRP A 94 -15.53 -10.27 -23.97
CA TRP A 94 -16.09 -11.52 -23.49
C TRP A 94 -15.35 -11.94 -22.21
N ILE A 95 -15.96 -11.69 -21.05
CA ILE A 95 -15.28 -11.87 -19.77
C ILE A 95 -15.63 -13.22 -19.13
N PRO A 96 -14.63 -14.10 -18.88
CA PRO A 96 -14.85 -15.36 -18.16
C PRO A 96 -15.00 -15.09 -16.66
N LEU A 97 -16.23 -15.15 -16.17
CA LEU A 97 -16.56 -14.97 -14.75
C LEU A 97 -16.71 -16.33 -14.06
N ASN A 98 -16.18 -16.41 -12.86
CA ASN A 98 -16.39 -17.49 -11.91
C ASN A 98 -16.67 -16.88 -10.54
N PHE A 99 -17.34 -17.64 -9.67
CA PHE A 99 -17.95 -17.10 -8.46
C PHE A 99 -17.65 -17.97 -7.24
N ALA A 100 -17.48 -17.33 -6.09
CA ALA A 100 -17.53 -17.93 -4.76
C ALA A 100 -18.50 -17.12 -3.90
N SER A 101 -19.23 -17.79 -3.01
CA SER A 101 -20.16 -17.14 -2.09
C SER A 101 -19.98 -17.67 -0.66
N ALA A 102 -20.61 -17.02 0.33
CA ALA A 102 -20.59 -17.52 1.70
C ALA A 102 -21.19 -18.94 1.84
N SER A 103 -22.24 -19.23 1.08
CA SER A 103 -22.92 -20.54 1.02
C SER A 103 -22.10 -21.63 0.31
N ALA A 104 -21.25 -21.22 -0.64
CA ALA A 104 -20.40 -22.10 -1.43
C ALA A 104 -19.00 -21.49 -1.58
N ALA A 105 -18.24 -21.49 -0.49
CA ALA A 105 -16.90 -20.90 -0.41
C ALA A 105 -15.82 -21.79 -1.06
N GLU A 106 -16.03 -22.14 -2.32
CA GLU A 106 -15.10 -22.93 -3.11
C GLU A 106 -14.20 -21.97 -3.93
N PHE A 107 -12.89 -22.08 -3.73
CA PHE A 107 -11.89 -21.28 -4.46
C PHE A 107 -10.92 -22.05 -5.36
N GLU A 108 -10.86 -23.38 -5.30
CA GLU A 108 -9.89 -24.19 -6.08
C GLU A 108 -10.34 -24.47 -7.51
N ASN A 109 -11.65 -24.60 -7.74
CA ASN A 109 -12.21 -24.81 -9.07
C ASN A 109 -12.39 -23.47 -9.79
N THR A 110 -11.39 -23.04 -10.55
CA THR A 110 -11.40 -21.76 -11.27
C THR A 110 -12.11 -21.81 -12.63
N SER A 111 -12.84 -22.88 -12.96
CA SER A 111 -13.58 -23.00 -14.22
C SER A 111 -14.59 -21.86 -14.39
N VAL A 112 -14.83 -21.48 -15.65
CA VAL A 112 -15.75 -20.40 -16.00
C VAL A 112 -17.18 -20.81 -15.69
N GLY A 113 -17.87 -20.02 -14.87
CA GLY A 113 -19.30 -20.20 -14.59
C GLY A 113 -20.19 -19.42 -15.57
N TYR A 114 -19.71 -18.28 -16.08
CA TYR A 114 -20.46 -17.43 -17.00
C TYR A 114 -19.52 -16.61 -17.88
N PHE A 115 -19.77 -16.59 -19.19
CA PHE A 115 -19.12 -15.66 -20.11
C PHE A 115 -20.00 -14.41 -20.26
N MET A 116 -19.56 -13.31 -19.66
CA MET A 116 -20.21 -12.01 -19.84
C MET A 116 -20.00 -11.55 -21.29
N PRO A 117 -21.07 -11.25 -22.04
CA PRO A 117 -20.94 -10.72 -23.40
C PRO A 117 -20.33 -9.32 -23.41
N PRO A 118 -19.81 -8.84 -24.55
CA PRO A 118 -19.22 -7.51 -24.72
C PRO A 118 -20.30 -6.41 -24.73
N LEU A 119 -21.01 -6.30 -23.61
CA LEU A 119 -22.04 -5.31 -23.30
C LEU A 119 -21.60 -4.53 -22.05
N GLU A 120 -22.01 -3.27 -21.95
CA GLU A 120 -21.69 -2.41 -20.81
C GLU A 120 -22.21 -2.98 -19.48
N GLU A 121 -23.42 -3.55 -19.50
CA GLU A 121 -24.11 -4.07 -18.31
C GLU A 121 -24.92 -5.33 -18.65
N VAL A 122 -24.93 -6.28 -17.72
CA VAL A 122 -25.89 -7.38 -17.68
C VAL A 122 -26.44 -7.55 -16.26
N THR A 123 -27.73 -7.81 -16.12
CA THR A 123 -28.36 -8.13 -14.83
C THR A 123 -28.96 -9.53 -14.90
N LEU A 124 -28.58 -10.39 -13.95
CA LEU A 124 -29.00 -11.79 -13.90
C LEU A 124 -29.48 -12.13 -12.50
N ASN A 125 -30.46 -13.03 -12.40
CA ASN A 125 -30.78 -13.65 -11.13
C ASN A 125 -29.65 -14.60 -10.71
N ALA A 126 -29.34 -14.68 -9.41
CA ALA A 126 -28.29 -15.57 -8.90
C ALA A 126 -28.50 -17.04 -9.32
N SER A 127 -29.76 -17.50 -9.39
CA SER A 127 -30.10 -18.84 -9.85
C SER A 127 -29.75 -19.12 -11.32
N GLN A 128 -29.76 -18.09 -12.18
CA GLN A 128 -29.32 -18.23 -13.58
C GLN A 128 -27.82 -18.48 -13.70
N LEU A 129 -27.06 -18.08 -12.67
CA LEU A 129 -25.63 -18.35 -12.55
C LEU A 129 -25.34 -19.65 -11.77
N GLY A 130 -26.39 -20.38 -11.35
CA GLY A 130 -26.26 -21.56 -10.51
C GLY A 130 -25.76 -21.24 -9.09
N ILE A 131 -25.97 -20.01 -8.61
CA ILE A 131 -25.51 -19.55 -7.29
C ILE A 131 -26.70 -19.37 -6.36
N GLU A 132 -26.63 -19.98 -5.19
CA GLU A 132 -27.57 -19.73 -4.10
C GLU A 132 -27.00 -18.64 -3.18
N LEU A 133 -27.71 -17.51 -3.06
CA LEU A 133 -27.26 -16.38 -2.25
C LEU A 133 -28.32 -15.98 -1.24
N GLY A 134 -28.01 -16.13 0.04
CA GLY A 134 -28.76 -15.57 1.16
C GLY A 134 -28.48 -14.07 1.35
N ILE A 135 -29.35 -13.36 2.07
CA ILE A 135 -29.23 -11.90 2.29
C ILE A 135 -27.93 -11.48 3.02
N HIS A 136 -27.29 -12.40 3.72
CA HIS A 136 -26.05 -12.16 4.48
C HIS A 136 -24.81 -12.75 3.79
N ASP A 137 -24.97 -13.29 2.58
CA ASP A 137 -23.88 -13.92 1.85
C ASP A 137 -23.10 -12.88 1.06
N TRP A 138 -21.78 -12.88 1.23
CA TRP A 138 -20.89 -12.18 0.31
C TRP A 138 -20.78 -12.94 -1.02
N LEU A 139 -20.42 -12.22 -2.07
CA LEU A 139 -20.08 -12.75 -3.39
C LEU A 139 -18.68 -12.26 -3.79
N ILE A 140 -17.83 -13.18 -4.25
CA ILE A 140 -16.52 -12.88 -4.83
C ILE A 140 -16.49 -13.43 -6.25
N VAL A 141 -15.93 -12.62 -7.16
CA VAL A 141 -15.71 -12.95 -8.57
C VAL A 141 -14.20 -13.07 -8.83
N ASN A 142 -13.83 -13.78 -9.88
CA ASN A 142 -12.44 -13.98 -10.30
C ASN A 142 -11.61 -14.74 -9.24
N LYS A 143 -12.04 -15.96 -8.97
CA LYS A 143 -11.38 -16.91 -8.06
C LYS A 143 -9.90 -17.06 -8.44
N GLN A 144 -9.04 -16.86 -7.45
CA GLN A 144 -7.58 -16.87 -7.58
C GLN A 144 -6.99 -15.90 -8.62
N GLN A 145 -7.75 -14.91 -9.09
CA GLN A 145 -7.31 -13.95 -10.12
C GLN A 145 -6.88 -14.62 -11.44
N THR A 146 -7.54 -15.71 -11.84
CA THR A 146 -7.24 -16.39 -13.11
C THR A 146 -7.67 -15.59 -14.34
N GLY A 147 -8.65 -14.69 -14.20
CA GLY A 147 -9.08 -13.77 -15.23
C GLY A 147 -8.27 -12.49 -15.24
N PHE A 148 -7.95 -11.98 -16.43
CA PHE A 148 -7.18 -10.75 -16.62
C PHE A 148 -8.05 -9.49 -16.52
N TYR A 149 -8.69 -9.29 -15.36
CA TYR A 149 -9.57 -8.15 -15.10
C TYR A 149 -9.66 -7.83 -13.61
N HIS A 150 -9.92 -6.55 -13.30
CA HIS A 150 -10.15 -6.09 -11.93
C HIS A 150 -11.62 -6.25 -11.54
N VAL A 151 -11.90 -6.44 -10.24
CA VAL A 151 -13.26 -6.56 -9.73
C VAL A 151 -13.53 -5.53 -8.63
N LEU A 152 -14.57 -4.73 -8.83
CA LEU A 152 -15.09 -3.80 -7.85
C LEU A 152 -16.44 -4.27 -7.34
N TYR A 153 -16.70 -4.08 -6.05
CA TYR A 153 -17.97 -4.46 -5.42
C TYR A 153 -18.66 -3.23 -4.86
N ASN A 154 -19.99 -3.25 -4.81
CA ASN A 154 -20.74 -2.24 -4.05
C ASN A 154 -20.49 -2.36 -2.54
N ASP A 155 -20.66 -1.24 -1.81
CA ASP A 155 -20.36 -1.15 -0.38
C ASP A 155 -21.04 -2.26 0.43
N ALA A 156 -22.30 -2.59 0.14
CA ALA A 156 -23.02 -3.66 0.84
C ALA A 156 -22.30 -5.02 0.77
N ASN A 157 -21.77 -5.39 -0.41
CA ASN A 157 -21.04 -6.64 -0.55
C ASN A 157 -19.65 -6.55 0.10
N LEU A 158 -18.97 -5.39 0.01
CA LEU A 158 -17.71 -5.15 0.71
C LEU A 158 -17.85 -5.28 2.24
N TRP A 159 -18.97 -4.83 2.82
CA TRP A 159 -19.27 -5.01 4.25
C TRP A 159 -19.41 -6.49 4.64
N LEU A 160 -20.07 -7.30 3.80
CA LEU A 160 -20.21 -8.74 4.02
C LEU A 160 -18.85 -9.46 3.88
N ILE A 161 -18.03 -9.04 2.93
CA ILE A 161 -16.65 -9.51 2.78
C ILE A 161 -15.83 -9.14 4.03
N ALA A 162 -15.87 -7.88 4.47
CA ALA A 162 -15.16 -7.42 5.66
C ALA A 162 -15.56 -8.22 6.91
N LYS A 163 -16.85 -8.51 7.07
CA LYS A 163 -17.35 -9.38 8.15
C LYS A 163 -16.77 -10.78 8.05
N GLN A 164 -16.82 -11.43 6.88
CA GLN A 164 -16.21 -12.76 6.69
C GLN A 164 -14.72 -12.75 7.02
N LEU A 165 -14.00 -11.72 6.60
CA LEU A 165 -12.56 -11.60 6.86
C LEU A 165 -12.26 -11.44 8.35
N HIS A 166 -13.10 -10.72 9.09
CA HIS A 166 -12.98 -10.59 10.54
C HIS A 166 -13.31 -11.90 11.27
N ASP A 167 -14.39 -12.57 10.87
CA ASP A 167 -14.85 -13.81 11.50
C ASP A 167 -13.91 -14.99 11.21
N ASN A 168 -13.55 -15.17 9.94
CA ASN A 168 -12.56 -16.14 9.48
C ASN A 168 -12.05 -15.79 8.06
N HIS A 169 -10.91 -15.08 7.99
CA HIS A 169 -10.29 -14.70 6.71
C HIS A 169 -9.83 -15.89 5.85
N THR A 170 -9.56 -17.06 6.43
CA THR A 170 -9.04 -18.22 5.68
C THR A 170 -10.08 -18.86 4.76
N VAL A 171 -11.36 -18.55 4.94
CA VAL A 171 -12.45 -18.97 4.04
C VAL A 171 -12.28 -18.38 2.64
N ILE A 172 -11.80 -17.14 2.53
CA ILE A 172 -11.55 -16.48 1.24
C ILE A 172 -10.10 -16.73 0.85
N HIS A 173 -9.85 -17.23 -0.36
CA HIS A 173 -8.49 -17.54 -0.82
C HIS A 173 -7.54 -16.32 -0.75
N PRO A 174 -6.27 -16.47 -0.34
CA PRO A 174 -5.33 -15.35 -0.15
C PRO A 174 -5.15 -14.45 -1.39
N LEU A 175 -5.17 -15.02 -2.60
CA LEU A 175 -5.12 -14.23 -3.84
C LEU A 175 -6.35 -13.32 -4.01
N ASN A 176 -7.54 -13.77 -3.61
CA ASN A 176 -8.74 -12.94 -3.65
C ASN A 176 -8.73 -11.87 -2.55
N ARG A 177 -8.23 -12.19 -1.35
CA ARG A 177 -8.02 -11.18 -0.28
C ARG A 177 -7.07 -10.08 -0.71
N ALA A 178 -5.99 -10.45 -1.38
CA ALA A 178 -5.03 -9.52 -1.94
C ALA A 178 -5.64 -8.67 -3.07
N ALA A 179 -6.40 -9.29 -3.97
CA ALA A 179 -7.07 -8.62 -5.07
C ALA A 179 -8.05 -7.54 -4.61
N ILE A 180 -8.79 -7.76 -3.52
CA ILE A 180 -9.70 -6.74 -2.96
C ILE A 180 -8.94 -5.43 -2.69
N PHE A 181 -7.76 -5.50 -2.07
CA PHE A 181 -6.96 -4.29 -1.81
C PHE A 181 -6.29 -3.75 -3.07
N GLN A 182 -5.83 -4.61 -3.96
CA GLN A 182 -5.26 -4.22 -5.25
C GLN A 182 -6.27 -3.42 -6.08
N ASP A 183 -7.51 -3.88 -6.14
CA ASP A 183 -8.57 -3.30 -6.97
C ASP A 183 -9.15 -2.03 -6.34
N LEU A 184 -9.23 -1.95 -5.00
CA LEU A 184 -9.69 -0.75 -4.29
C LEU A 184 -8.65 0.36 -4.19
N GLY A 185 -7.35 0.02 -4.18
CA GLY A 185 -6.24 0.97 -3.99
C GLY A 185 -6.34 2.22 -4.90
N PRO A 186 -6.46 2.07 -6.23
CA PRO A 186 -6.60 3.19 -7.15
C PRO A 186 -7.82 4.08 -6.88
N LEU A 187 -8.94 3.51 -6.43
CA LEU A 187 -10.14 4.29 -6.11
C LEU A 187 -9.92 5.13 -4.85
N ILE A 188 -9.20 4.58 -3.86
CA ILE A 188 -8.85 5.30 -2.62
C ILE A 188 -7.92 6.47 -2.98
N GLU A 189 -6.88 6.21 -3.77
CA GLU A 189 -5.89 7.22 -4.17
C GLU A 189 -6.51 8.37 -4.99
N ASN A 190 -7.52 8.08 -5.81
CA ASN A 190 -8.18 9.07 -6.68
C ASN A 190 -9.44 9.72 -6.07
N ASN A 191 -9.78 9.42 -4.80
CA ASN A 191 -10.99 9.91 -4.13
C ASN A 191 -12.32 9.44 -4.79
N GLU A 192 -12.33 8.23 -5.34
CA GLU A 192 -13.44 7.61 -6.06
C GLU A 192 -14.21 6.58 -5.21
N ILE A 193 -13.78 6.32 -3.97
CA ILE A 193 -14.54 5.48 -3.03
C ILE A 193 -15.84 6.16 -2.57
N GLN A 194 -16.86 5.34 -2.32
CA GLN A 194 -18.15 5.83 -1.80
C GLN A 194 -18.13 5.95 -0.27
N SER A 195 -17.75 4.88 0.43
CA SER A 195 -17.66 4.84 1.88
C SER A 195 -16.23 4.60 2.36
N VAL A 196 -15.70 5.52 3.17
CA VAL A 196 -14.42 5.27 3.85
C VAL A 196 -14.56 4.27 5.00
N ASP A 197 -15.74 4.19 5.63
CA ASP A 197 -15.97 3.26 6.75
C ASP A 197 -15.74 1.80 6.33
N VAL A 198 -16.28 1.36 5.17
CA VAL A 198 -16.05 -0.01 4.68
C VAL A 198 -14.57 -0.31 4.40
N ILE A 199 -13.79 0.68 3.97
CA ILE A 199 -12.35 0.53 3.75
C ILE A 199 -11.65 0.27 5.08
N PHE A 200 -12.00 1.01 6.14
CA PHE A 200 -11.41 0.81 7.46
C PHE A 200 -11.79 -0.53 8.09
N GLU A 201 -12.98 -1.05 7.81
CA GLU A 201 -13.40 -2.38 8.25
C GLU A 201 -12.66 -3.50 7.51
N LEU A 202 -12.42 -3.33 6.21
CA LEU A 202 -11.51 -4.20 5.46
C LEU A 202 -10.08 -4.11 6.00
N LEU A 203 -9.59 -2.93 6.39
CA LEU A 203 -8.26 -2.84 7.03
C LEU A 203 -8.23 -3.53 8.39
N ASN A 204 -9.32 -3.49 9.16
CA ASN A 204 -9.38 -3.99 10.52
C ASN A 204 -9.13 -5.51 10.63
N TYR A 205 -9.45 -6.31 9.60
CA TYR A 205 -9.16 -7.75 9.64
C TYR A 205 -7.66 -8.07 9.59
N LEU A 206 -6.82 -7.15 9.09
CA LEU A 206 -5.40 -7.41 8.86
C LEU A 206 -4.63 -7.85 10.12
N GLN A 207 -5.13 -7.53 11.32
CA GLN A 207 -4.57 -8.04 12.57
C GLN A 207 -4.53 -9.58 12.66
N TYR A 208 -5.36 -10.27 11.87
CA TYR A 208 -5.43 -11.72 11.76
C TYR A 208 -4.72 -12.26 10.51
N GLU A 209 -4.36 -11.40 9.56
CA GLU A 209 -3.80 -11.82 8.29
C GLU A 209 -2.35 -12.28 8.43
N ASP A 210 -2.08 -13.46 7.89
CA ASP A 210 -0.84 -14.19 8.08
C ASP A 210 -0.14 -14.50 6.74
N ASN A 211 -0.80 -14.25 5.62
CA ASN A 211 -0.26 -14.40 4.27
C ASN A 211 0.38 -13.08 3.80
N LEU A 212 1.55 -13.16 3.16
CA LEU A 212 2.29 -11.98 2.70
C LEU A 212 1.64 -11.28 1.49
N MET A 213 0.83 -11.98 0.70
CA MET A 213 0.25 -11.43 -0.53
C MET A 213 -0.77 -10.31 -0.26
N PRO A 214 -1.75 -10.47 0.66
CA PRO A 214 -2.61 -9.34 1.06
C PRO A 214 -1.84 -8.17 1.67
N TRP A 215 -0.84 -8.45 2.51
CA TRP A 215 0.03 -7.41 3.09
C TRP A 215 0.79 -6.61 2.02
N ASN A 216 1.28 -7.29 0.98
CA ASN A 216 1.95 -6.63 -0.13
C ASN A 216 1.02 -5.67 -0.90
N GLN A 217 -0.24 -6.07 -1.14
CA GLN A 217 -1.21 -5.26 -1.86
C GLN A 217 -1.76 -4.09 -1.03
N VAL A 218 -1.96 -4.27 0.28
CA VAL A 218 -2.53 -3.21 1.13
C VAL A 218 -1.52 -2.14 1.54
N ALA A 219 -0.22 -2.39 1.36
CA ALA A 219 0.85 -1.51 1.86
C ALA A 219 0.78 -0.08 1.30
N ASP A 220 0.48 0.06 0.01
CA ASP A 220 0.38 1.36 -0.66
C ASP A 220 -0.85 2.12 -0.16
N THR A 221 -1.96 1.42 0.12
CA THR A 221 -3.17 2.00 0.73
C THR A 221 -2.89 2.53 2.14
N ILE A 222 -2.25 1.73 3.00
CA ILE A 222 -1.88 2.17 4.36
C ILE A 222 -0.94 3.39 4.31
N THR A 223 0.01 3.39 3.40
CA THR A 223 0.95 4.49 3.23
C THR A 223 0.24 5.76 2.73
N SER A 224 -0.65 5.63 1.75
CA SER A 224 -1.43 6.72 1.17
C SER A 224 -2.35 7.38 2.20
N LEU A 225 -3.12 6.58 2.95
CA LEU A 225 -3.96 7.06 4.05
C LEU A 225 -3.13 7.81 5.10
N GLY A 226 -1.97 7.26 5.49
CA GLY A 226 -1.07 7.92 6.43
C GLY A 226 -0.55 9.27 5.94
N LYS A 227 -0.14 9.35 4.67
CA LYS A 227 0.31 10.61 4.04
C LYS A 227 -0.80 11.65 3.98
N ASN A 228 -2.03 11.25 3.66
CA ASN A 228 -3.17 12.15 3.61
C ASN A 228 -3.52 12.68 5.00
N LEU A 229 -3.55 11.81 6.00
CA LEU A 229 -3.92 12.18 7.37
C LEU A 229 -2.81 12.94 8.10
N PHE A 230 -1.58 12.99 7.58
CA PHE A 230 -0.45 13.64 8.25
C PHE A 230 -0.73 15.12 8.62
N GLY A 231 -0.53 15.45 9.91
CA GLY A 231 -0.78 16.78 10.45
C GLY A 231 -2.24 17.07 10.81
N THR A 232 -3.15 16.10 10.65
CA THR A 232 -4.54 16.21 11.12
C THR A 232 -4.71 15.63 12.53
N PRO A 233 -5.81 15.96 13.24
CA PRO A 233 -6.15 15.31 14.51
C PRO A 233 -6.31 13.78 14.42
N ALA A 234 -6.73 13.26 13.25
CA ALA A 234 -6.94 11.84 13.03
C ALA A 234 -5.62 11.05 12.93
N TYR A 235 -4.51 11.70 12.59
CA TYR A 235 -3.22 11.03 12.33
C TYR A 235 -2.75 10.15 13.49
N LYS A 236 -2.81 10.66 14.74
CA LYS A 236 -2.39 9.91 15.92
C LYS A 236 -3.26 8.68 16.17
N LEU A 237 -4.56 8.78 15.89
CA LEU A 237 -5.49 7.66 16.03
C LEU A 237 -5.21 6.62 14.94
N TYR A 238 -4.93 7.07 13.73
CA TYR A 238 -4.60 6.23 12.58
C TYR A 238 -3.30 5.43 12.81
N THR A 239 -2.21 6.08 13.23
CA THR A 239 -0.95 5.37 13.50
C THR A 239 -1.07 4.40 14.68
N HIS A 240 -1.92 4.69 15.66
CA HIS A 240 -2.25 3.71 16.71
C HIS A 240 -2.99 2.49 16.16
N PHE A 241 -4.03 2.71 15.35
CA PHE A 241 -4.80 1.64 14.70
C PHE A 241 -3.89 0.74 13.84
N VAL A 242 -3.12 1.32 12.92
CA VAL A 242 -2.23 0.53 12.04
C VAL A 242 -1.15 -0.23 12.81
N ARG A 243 -0.61 0.34 13.90
CA ARG A 243 0.33 -0.39 14.79
C ARG A 243 -0.28 -1.67 15.33
N GLN A 244 -1.56 -1.67 15.69
CA GLN A 244 -2.24 -2.86 16.18
C GLN A 244 -2.37 -3.92 15.09
N LEU A 245 -2.67 -3.51 13.86
CA LEU A 245 -2.80 -4.41 12.71
C LEU A 245 -1.46 -5.08 12.35
N ILE A 246 -0.38 -4.30 12.25
CA ILE A 246 0.89 -4.77 11.67
C ILE A 246 1.80 -5.49 12.66
N ARG A 247 1.67 -5.22 13.96
CA ARG A 247 2.57 -5.76 14.99
C ARG A 247 2.67 -7.30 14.96
N PRO A 248 1.58 -8.08 14.86
CA PRO A 248 1.67 -9.55 14.81
C PRO A 248 2.53 -10.04 13.63
N MET A 249 2.28 -9.48 12.45
CA MET A 249 3.01 -9.83 11.23
C MET A 249 4.49 -9.41 11.31
N PHE A 250 4.76 -8.19 11.81
CA PHE A 250 6.14 -7.72 11.99
C PHE A 250 6.94 -8.66 12.90
N ARG A 251 6.37 -9.04 14.06
CA ARG A 251 7.03 -9.96 14.99
C ARG A 251 7.31 -11.32 14.37
N ARG A 252 6.33 -11.91 13.70
CA ARG A 252 6.48 -13.19 13.00
C ARG A 252 7.66 -13.18 12.04
N LEU A 253 7.87 -12.08 11.33
CA LEU A 253 8.94 -11.96 10.35
C LEU A 253 10.29 -11.62 10.97
N TYR A 254 10.34 -10.70 11.94
CA TYR A 254 11.59 -10.07 12.38
C TYR A 254 12.08 -10.52 13.76
N GLU A 255 11.29 -11.24 14.56
CA GLU A 255 11.75 -11.86 15.81
C GLU A 255 12.29 -13.29 15.61
N MET A 256 12.12 -13.87 14.42
CA MET A 256 12.65 -15.19 14.04
C MET A 256 13.79 -15.08 13.02
N PRO A 257 14.73 -16.04 12.96
CA PRO A 257 15.78 -16.07 11.95
C PRO A 257 15.21 -16.07 10.52
N LEU A 258 15.88 -15.37 9.61
CA LEU A 258 15.51 -15.32 8.20
C LEU A 258 15.56 -16.71 7.57
N ALA A 259 14.56 -17.09 6.78
CA ALA A 259 14.61 -18.30 5.99
C ALA A 259 15.64 -18.16 4.85
N GLU A 260 16.41 -19.20 4.58
CA GLU A 260 17.54 -19.15 3.62
C GLU A 260 17.12 -19.06 2.14
N ASN A 261 15.83 -19.21 1.81
CA ASN A 261 15.34 -19.24 0.42
C ASN A 261 14.02 -18.48 0.25
N LEU A 262 14.04 -17.16 0.40
CA LEU A 262 12.87 -16.32 0.11
C LEU A 262 12.74 -16.05 -1.39
N THR A 263 11.51 -16.12 -1.90
CA THR A 263 11.19 -15.62 -3.24
C THR A 263 11.28 -14.08 -3.29
N ASN A 264 11.47 -13.51 -4.48
CA ASN A 264 11.49 -12.05 -4.66
C ASN A 264 10.22 -11.36 -4.11
N THR A 265 9.06 -12.01 -4.26
CA THR A 265 7.77 -11.51 -3.75
C THR A 265 7.74 -11.50 -2.22
N GLU A 266 8.25 -12.53 -1.58
CA GLU A 266 8.33 -12.58 -0.11
C GLU A 266 9.31 -11.55 0.43
N THR A 267 10.47 -11.37 -0.21
CA THR A 267 11.45 -10.33 0.14
C THR A 267 10.82 -8.93 0.06
N LEU A 268 10.10 -8.63 -1.03
CA LEU A 268 9.41 -7.35 -1.20
C LEU A 268 8.32 -7.13 -0.14
N ALA A 269 7.50 -8.15 0.14
CA ALA A 269 6.45 -8.06 1.14
C ALA A 269 7.03 -7.82 2.54
N ARG A 270 8.13 -8.51 2.87
CA ARG A 270 8.86 -8.34 4.12
C ARG A 270 9.36 -6.90 4.28
N GLN A 271 9.99 -6.35 3.24
CA GLN A 271 10.44 -4.95 3.20
C GLN A 271 9.28 -3.97 3.44
N LYS A 272 8.17 -4.12 2.71
CA LYS A 272 6.97 -3.27 2.88
C LYS A 272 6.41 -3.32 4.30
N ILE A 273 6.42 -4.49 4.95
CA ILE A 273 5.96 -4.65 6.33
C ILE A 273 6.86 -3.88 7.31
N MET A 274 8.18 -3.96 7.15
CA MET A 274 9.12 -3.16 7.96
C MET A 274 8.92 -1.66 7.74
N GLU A 275 8.82 -1.22 6.48
CA GLU A 275 8.58 0.19 6.16
C GLU A 275 7.29 0.71 6.79
N MET A 276 6.18 -0.02 6.64
CA MET A 276 4.91 0.34 7.26
C MET A 276 5.00 0.38 8.79
N ALA A 277 5.64 -0.62 9.41
CA ALA A 277 5.75 -0.71 10.86
C ALA A 277 6.55 0.47 11.44
N CYS A 278 7.68 0.81 10.83
CA CYS A 278 8.50 1.95 11.24
C CYS A 278 7.85 3.30 10.85
N PHE A 279 7.07 3.36 9.77
CA PHE A 279 6.31 4.55 9.40
C PHE A 279 5.30 4.95 10.48
N VAL A 280 4.64 3.96 11.12
CA VAL A 280 3.67 4.20 12.21
C VAL A 280 4.27 4.17 13.61
N ASP A 281 5.60 4.26 13.73
CA ASP A 281 6.33 4.27 15.00
C ASP A 281 6.10 3.02 15.85
N LEU A 282 6.02 1.84 15.22
CA LEU A 282 6.07 0.58 15.98
C LEU A 282 7.44 0.44 16.65
N ARG A 283 7.46 0.38 17.98
CA ARG A 283 8.69 0.41 18.77
C ARG A 283 9.65 -0.71 18.38
N GLU A 284 9.14 -1.93 18.19
CA GLU A 284 9.93 -3.08 17.76
C GLU A 284 10.63 -2.85 16.42
N CYS A 285 9.97 -2.15 15.48
CA CYS A 285 10.58 -1.81 14.20
C CYS A 285 11.67 -0.76 14.37
N LEU A 286 11.38 0.30 15.14
CA LEU A 286 12.35 1.37 15.39
C LEU A 286 13.61 0.83 16.09
N ASP A 287 13.47 -0.02 17.10
CA ASP A 287 14.59 -0.63 17.80
C ASP A 287 15.39 -1.56 16.85
N TYR A 288 14.70 -2.35 16.03
CA TYR A 288 15.33 -3.23 15.04
C TYR A 288 16.15 -2.44 14.00
N THR A 289 15.57 -1.43 13.36
CA THR A 289 16.26 -0.64 12.34
C THR A 289 17.35 0.24 12.94
N HIS A 290 17.13 0.77 14.15
CA HIS A 290 18.15 1.54 14.87
C HIS A 290 19.39 0.70 15.15
N ASN A 291 19.23 -0.52 15.70
CA ASN A 291 20.37 -1.37 16.03
C ASN A 291 21.19 -1.72 14.78
N LEU A 292 20.54 -2.08 13.67
CA LEU A 292 21.23 -2.37 12.41
C LEU A 292 21.94 -1.14 11.83
N ALA A 293 21.30 0.03 11.85
CA ALA A 293 21.93 1.27 11.40
C ALA A 293 23.12 1.66 12.29
N HIS A 294 22.99 1.53 13.61
CA HIS A 294 24.05 1.81 14.56
C HIS A 294 25.25 0.85 14.35
N GLU A 295 25.00 -0.46 14.21
CA GLU A 295 26.05 -1.45 13.94
C GLU A 295 26.79 -1.19 12.62
N TYR A 296 26.10 -0.70 11.59
CA TYR A 296 26.77 -0.25 10.38
C TYR A 296 27.66 0.96 10.64
N ILE A 297 27.07 2.04 11.15
CA ILE A 297 27.67 3.37 11.22
C ILE A 297 28.87 3.36 12.16
N PHE A 298 28.75 2.67 13.30
CA PHE A 298 29.75 2.69 14.37
C PHE A 298 30.45 1.35 14.61
N GLY A 299 29.86 0.23 14.18
CA GLY A 299 30.37 -1.11 14.46
C GLY A 299 31.43 -1.63 13.46
N ASN A 300 31.75 -0.86 12.42
CA ASN A 300 32.70 -1.25 11.34
C ASN A 300 32.30 -2.56 10.64
N THR A 301 31.00 -2.91 10.66
CA THR A 301 30.45 -4.12 10.07
C THR A 301 30.14 -3.88 8.60
N LYS A 302 30.75 -4.66 7.70
CA LYS A 302 30.37 -4.68 6.29
C LYS A 302 29.24 -5.68 6.11
N PHE A 303 28.06 -5.21 5.76
CA PHE A 303 27.01 -6.12 5.31
C PHE A 303 27.40 -6.71 3.94
N ASN A 304 27.13 -7.99 3.74
CA ASN A 304 27.48 -8.68 2.49
C ASN A 304 26.74 -8.07 1.29
N ASN A 305 27.48 -7.88 0.19
CA ASN A 305 27.05 -7.30 -1.09
C ASN A 305 26.11 -8.20 -1.93
N ASP A 306 25.22 -8.97 -1.32
CA ASP A 306 24.21 -9.67 -2.12
C ASP A 306 23.23 -8.64 -2.70
N MET A 307 23.17 -8.50 -4.02
CA MET A 307 22.46 -7.43 -4.74
C MET A 307 20.97 -7.24 -4.38
N SER A 308 20.34 -8.22 -3.71
CA SER A 308 19.00 -8.09 -3.11
C SER A 308 18.96 -7.20 -1.85
N TYR A 309 20.12 -6.75 -1.38
CA TYR A 309 20.35 -6.13 -0.07
C TYR A 309 20.43 -4.59 -0.12
N TYR A 310 20.85 -3.99 -1.24
CA TYR A 310 21.15 -2.55 -1.30
C TYR A 310 19.93 -1.63 -1.05
N ALA A 311 18.75 -1.94 -1.60
CA ALA A 311 17.55 -1.12 -1.37
C ALA A 311 17.00 -1.27 0.08
N MET A 312 17.18 -2.45 0.68
CA MET A 312 16.86 -2.69 2.08
C MET A 312 17.81 -1.89 2.99
N TYR A 313 19.06 -1.74 2.57
CA TYR A 313 20.11 -1.07 3.32
C TYR A 313 19.85 0.44 3.52
N GLU A 314 19.59 1.16 2.43
CA GLU A 314 19.20 2.58 2.46
C GLU A 314 17.96 2.83 3.33
N THR A 315 16.98 1.92 3.22
CA THR A 315 15.73 1.98 3.98
C THR A 315 15.97 1.78 5.47
N ILE A 316 16.75 0.76 5.85
CA ILE A 316 17.12 0.49 7.25
C ILE A 316 17.88 1.68 7.83
N LEU A 317 18.84 2.23 7.10
CA LEU A 317 19.59 3.41 7.53
C LEU A 317 18.69 4.60 7.82
N CYS A 318 17.86 4.97 6.84
CA CYS A 318 16.88 6.05 6.97
C CYS A 318 15.95 5.85 8.17
N LEU A 319 15.39 4.65 8.35
CA LEU A 319 14.48 4.34 9.44
C LEU A 319 15.20 4.26 10.80
N GLY A 320 16.44 3.78 10.83
CA GLY A 320 17.26 3.64 12.03
C GLY A 320 17.69 4.98 12.63
N VAL A 321 17.94 6.00 11.78
CA VAL A 321 18.29 7.35 12.24
C VAL A 321 17.09 8.28 12.45
N LYS A 322 15.86 7.73 12.40
CA LYS A 322 14.61 8.51 12.50
C LYS A 322 14.50 9.30 13.81
N TYR A 323 14.94 8.71 14.93
CA TYR A 323 14.88 9.27 16.27
C TYR A 323 16.19 9.04 17.04
N LEU A 324 17.22 9.79 16.67
CA LEU A 324 18.52 9.75 17.35
C LEU A 324 18.55 10.63 18.60
N SER A 325 19.45 10.31 19.52
CA SER A 325 19.87 11.25 20.55
C SER A 325 20.68 12.41 19.95
N ASP A 326 20.82 13.52 20.68
CA ASP A 326 21.69 14.63 20.26
C ASP A 326 23.15 14.18 20.11
N GLU A 327 23.60 13.26 20.96
CA GLU A 327 24.97 12.72 20.94
C GLU A 327 25.22 11.90 19.67
N GLU A 328 24.33 10.94 19.36
CA GLU A 328 24.43 10.12 18.15
C GLU A 328 24.31 10.97 16.89
N PHE A 329 23.33 11.87 16.83
CA PHE A 329 23.13 12.73 15.66
C PHE A 329 24.36 13.59 15.37
N ASN A 330 24.96 14.19 16.41
CA ASN A 330 26.19 14.97 16.25
C ASN A 330 27.39 14.10 15.86
N ALA A 331 27.48 12.87 16.37
CA ALA A 331 28.54 11.93 15.97
C ALA A 331 28.44 11.57 14.49
N ILE A 332 27.23 11.29 13.98
CA ILE A 332 27.00 11.01 12.55
C ILE A 332 27.31 12.25 11.70
N LEU A 333 26.88 13.45 12.11
CA LEU A 333 27.20 14.69 11.40
C LEU A 333 28.71 14.94 11.32
N LYS A 334 29.44 14.67 12.41
CA LYS A 334 30.90 14.79 12.43
C LYS A 334 31.53 13.79 11.46
N LEU A 335 31.12 12.52 11.52
CA LEU A 335 31.59 11.47 10.61
C LEU A 335 31.32 11.85 9.14
N PHE A 336 30.13 12.39 8.86
CA PHE A 336 29.76 12.86 7.53
C PHE A 336 30.67 14.00 7.05
N GLY A 337 31.00 14.96 7.91
CA GLY A 337 31.92 16.06 7.57
C GLY A 337 33.38 15.63 7.35
N GLU A 338 33.80 14.51 7.91
CA GLU A 338 35.15 13.95 7.78
C GLU A 338 35.26 12.92 6.63
N THR A 339 34.13 12.43 6.12
CA THR A 339 34.08 11.39 5.08
C THR A 339 34.52 11.91 3.72
N GLN A 340 35.29 11.12 2.99
CA GLN A 340 35.70 11.44 1.62
C GLN A 340 34.49 11.45 0.67
N ARG A 341 34.41 12.51 -0.15
CA ARG A 341 33.44 12.62 -1.25
C ARG A 341 33.53 11.46 -2.25
N ASP A 342 32.45 11.22 -2.97
CA ASP A 342 32.33 10.21 -4.04
C ASP A 342 32.52 8.75 -3.56
N THR A 343 32.19 8.50 -2.29
CA THR A 343 32.16 7.15 -1.71
C THR A 343 30.72 6.72 -1.41
N LEU A 344 30.43 5.42 -1.53
CA LEU A 344 29.11 4.88 -1.13
C LEU A 344 28.76 5.22 0.33
N TRP A 345 29.78 5.24 1.20
CA TRP A 345 29.62 5.64 2.59
C TRP A 345 29.13 7.08 2.76
N TYR A 346 29.64 8.01 1.94
CA TYR A 346 29.19 9.39 1.93
C TYR A 346 27.70 9.49 1.56
N ASP A 347 27.29 8.75 0.53
CA ASP A 347 25.90 8.69 0.06
C ASP A 347 24.97 8.08 1.12
N ASP A 348 25.40 7.00 1.79
CA ASP A 348 24.64 6.36 2.88
C ASP A 348 24.38 7.31 4.05
N LEU A 349 25.41 8.04 4.50
CA LEU A 349 25.29 8.97 5.63
C LEU A 349 24.33 10.10 5.31
N ILE A 350 24.47 10.72 4.14
CA ILE A 350 23.64 11.86 3.78
C ILE A 350 22.20 11.47 3.46
N TYR A 351 22.02 10.30 2.85
CA TYR A 351 20.72 9.72 2.62
C TYR A 351 20.02 9.37 3.92
N SER A 352 20.72 8.81 4.91
CA SER A 352 20.11 8.42 6.18
C SER A 352 19.55 9.62 6.95
N LEU A 353 20.36 10.67 7.14
CA LEU A 353 20.05 11.82 8.01
C LEU A 353 18.79 12.58 7.58
N ARG A 354 18.37 12.49 6.32
CA ARG A 354 17.15 13.13 5.82
C ARG A 354 15.88 12.64 6.53
N CYS A 355 15.91 11.45 7.13
CA CYS A 355 14.74 10.78 7.68
C CYS A 355 14.47 11.13 9.14
N THR A 356 15.36 11.90 9.78
CA THR A 356 15.16 12.42 11.13
C THR A 356 13.82 13.16 11.26
N GLN A 357 13.10 12.88 12.33
CA GLN A 357 11.83 13.53 12.66
C GLN A 357 11.99 14.61 13.75
N SER A 358 13.22 14.86 14.20
CA SER A 358 13.54 15.91 15.16
C SER A 358 13.68 17.25 14.45
N ASN A 359 12.86 18.24 14.82
CA ASN A 359 12.92 19.57 14.24
C ASN A 359 14.29 20.25 14.46
N SER A 360 14.93 20.04 15.62
CA SER A 360 16.25 20.61 15.91
C SER A 360 17.33 19.97 15.05
N HIS A 361 17.30 18.64 14.90
CA HIS A 361 18.23 17.90 14.02
C HIS A 361 18.03 18.26 12.55
N LEU A 362 16.80 18.41 12.09
CA LEU A 362 16.49 18.91 10.75
C LEU A 362 17.08 20.29 10.50
N GLN A 363 16.97 21.20 11.47
CA GLN A 363 17.56 22.54 11.36
C GLN A 363 19.09 22.49 11.35
N GLN A 364 19.70 21.68 12.21
CA GLN A 364 21.16 21.46 12.21
C GLN A 364 21.64 20.88 10.88
N TYR A 365 20.93 19.88 10.34
CA TYR A 365 21.22 19.26 9.06
C TYR A 365 21.13 20.25 7.89
N LEU A 366 20.06 21.05 7.83
CA LEU A 366 19.92 22.10 6.82
C LEU A 366 21.01 23.17 6.92
N ASN A 367 21.36 23.60 8.13
CA ASN A 367 22.46 24.54 8.35
C ASN A 367 23.81 23.95 7.93
N PHE A 368 24.04 22.67 8.22
CA PHE A 368 25.25 21.96 7.85
C PHE A 368 25.41 21.87 6.33
N LEU A 369 24.33 21.56 5.61
CA LEU A 369 24.34 21.42 4.14
C LEU A 369 24.33 22.76 3.39
N LEU A 370 23.56 23.75 3.89
CA LEU A 370 23.15 24.93 3.10
C LEU A 370 23.38 26.27 3.82
N GLY A 371 23.85 26.26 5.07
CA GLY A 371 24.07 27.48 5.84
C GLY A 371 25.25 28.32 5.32
N GLU A 372 25.36 29.56 5.79
CA GLU A 372 26.45 30.49 5.40
C GLU A 372 27.85 29.94 5.68
N ASN A 373 27.99 29.20 6.78
CA ASN A 373 29.24 28.55 7.19
C ASN A 373 29.31 27.08 6.75
N SER A 374 28.43 26.63 5.84
CA SER A 374 28.50 25.27 5.31
C SER A 374 29.87 25.05 4.67
N THR A 375 30.53 23.96 5.02
CA THR A 375 31.92 23.66 4.65
C THR A 375 32.08 23.27 3.17
N LYS A 376 31.10 23.59 2.31
CA LYS A 376 31.01 23.16 0.90
C LYS A 376 31.30 21.66 0.75
N ILE A 377 30.75 20.85 1.65
CA ILE A 377 30.88 19.39 1.60
C ILE A 377 30.25 18.87 0.31
N MET A 378 29.18 19.51 -0.15
CA MET A 378 28.57 19.30 -1.47
C MET A 378 28.80 20.48 -2.42
N ASN A 379 28.70 20.21 -3.72
CA ASN A 379 28.53 21.29 -4.69
C ASN A 379 27.10 21.85 -4.64
N ASP A 380 26.91 23.04 -5.22
CA ASP A 380 25.61 23.74 -5.20
C ASP A 380 24.49 22.93 -5.84
N ASN A 381 24.80 22.05 -6.81
CA ASN A 381 23.79 21.26 -7.51
C ASN A 381 23.28 20.11 -6.64
N GLU A 382 24.19 19.37 -6.01
CA GLU A 382 23.88 18.27 -5.08
C GLU A 382 23.06 18.78 -3.89
N SER A 383 23.53 19.85 -3.24
CA SER A 383 22.86 20.42 -2.06
C SER A 383 21.42 20.81 -2.37
N MET A 384 21.20 21.36 -3.57
CA MET A 384 19.88 21.75 -4.05
C MET A 384 19.01 20.55 -4.46
N MET A 385 19.60 19.48 -4.99
CA MET A 385 18.90 18.21 -5.24
C MET A 385 18.41 17.59 -3.93
N TYR A 386 19.28 17.55 -2.91
CA TYR A 386 18.95 17.01 -1.59
C TYR A 386 17.87 17.81 -0.87
N LEU A 387 17.85 19.13 -1.04
CA LEU A 387 16.78 19.98 -0.52
C LEU A 387 15.41 19.55 -1.05
N PHE A 388 15.28 19.34 -2.36
CA PHE A 388 14.03 18.88 -2.96
C PHE A 388 13.67 17.46 -2.50
N TYR A 389 14.68 16.59 -2.37
CA TYR A 389 14.48 15.23 -1.88
C TYR A 389 13.95 15.21 -0.45
N LEU A 390 14.57 15.96 0.46
CA LEU A 390 14.16 16.09 1.86
C LEU A 390 12.71 16.58 1.96
N PHE A 391 12.35 17.60 1.18
CA PHE A 391 10.98 18.14 1.15
C PHE A 391 9.94 17.10 0.71
N LYS A 392 10.29 16.30 -0.31
CA LYS A 392 9.39 15.30 -0.90
C LYS A 392 9.18 14.11 0.03
N SER A 393 10.26 13.62 0.64
CA SER A 393 10.28 12.36 1.41
C SER A 393 9.90 12.53 2.89
N ASN A 394 10.19 13.68 3.51
CA ASN A 394 9.99 13.90 4.94
C ASN A 394 8.93 15.00 5.18
N HIS A 395 7.72 14.59 5.58
CA HIS A 395 6.62 15.51 5.84
C HIS A 395 6.85 16.41 7.06
N VAL A 396 7.60 15.94 8.07
CA VAL A 396 8.00 16.76 9.23
C VAL A 396 9.00 17.84 8.83
N ALA A 397 9.84 17.60 7.82
CA ALA A 397 10.80 18.58 7.33
C ALA A 397 10.15 19.79 6.65
N ARG A 398 8.97 19.64 6.02
CA ARG A 398 8.34 20.72 5.24
C ARG A 398 8.17 22.05 6.00
N PRO A 399 7.56 22.11 7.20
CA PRO A 399 7.47 23.36 7.95
C PRO A 399 8.85 23.91 8.36
N VAL A 400 9.79 23.04 8.78
CA VAL A 400 11.16 23.45 9.14
C VAL A 400 11.88 24.08 7.96
N MET A 401 11.73 23.49 6.77
CA MET A 401 12.30 23.98 5.52
C MET A 401 11.71 25.33 5.10
N TRP A 402 10.41 25.57 5.29
CA TRP A 402 9.82 26.88 5.01
C TRP A 402 10.44 27.97 5.88
N THR A 403 10.55 27.73 7.20
CA THR A 403 11.23 28.67 8.12
C THR A 403 12.71 28.84 7.76
N PHE A 404 13.38 27.76 7.35
CA PHE A 404 14.77 27.83 6.88
C PHE A 404 14.91 28.70 5.63
N PHE A 405 13.99 28.59 4.66
CA PHE A 405 13.98 29.44 3.47
C PHE A 405 13.76 30.91 3.82
N GLU A 406 12.81 31.21 4.69
CA GLU A 406 12.56 32.59 5.16
C GLU A 406 13.81 33.21 5.79
N SER A 407 14.57 32.41 6.54
CA SER A 407 15.77 32.88 7.23
C SER A 407 17.00 33.00 6.32
N ASN A 408 17.09 32.15 5.28
CA ASN A 408 18.32 31.98 4.48
C ASN A 408 18.15 32.32 2.99
N TYR A 409 17.01 32.87 2.55
CA TYR A 409 16.71 33.08 1.12
C TYR A 409 17.81 33.87 0.39
N ARG A 410 18.48 34.83 1.03
CA ARG A 410 19.55 35.63 0.41
C ARG A 410 20.74 34.79 -0.01
N VAL A 411 21.13 33.82 0.82
CA VAL A 411 22.24 32.89 0.54
C VAL A 411 21.80 31.88 -0.52
N LEU A 412 20.60 31.33 -0.36
CA LEU A 412 20.03 30.35 -1.28
C LEU A 412 19.84 30.92 -2.70
N CYS A 413 19.46 32.20 -2.80
CA CYS A 413 19.32 32.90 -4.07
C CYS A 413 20.61 32.93 -4.89
N ARG A 414 21.80 32.83 -4.28
CA ARG A 414 23.08 32.76 -5.01
C ARG A 414 23.22 31.49 -5.86
N SER A 415 22.58 30.40 -5.44
CA SER A 415 22.62 29.14 -6.19
C SER A 415 21.79 29.22 -7.46
N GLN A 416 22.31 28.63 -8.54
CA GLN A 416 21.60 28.61 -9.81
C GLN A 416 20.33 27.74 -9.76
N LEU A 417 20.31 26.66 -8.98
CA LEU A 417 19.20 25.71 -8.94
C LEU A 417 18.12 26.04 -7.90
N PHE A 418 18.35 26.99 -7.00
CA PHE A 418 17.38 27.30 -5.94
C PHE A 418 16.00 27.69 -6.48
N VAL A 419 15.94 28.57 -7.49
CA VAL A 419 14.67 29.02 -8.09
C VAL A 419 13.87 27.86 -8.69
N GLU A 420 14.56 26.93 -9.35
CA GLU A 420 13.91 25.74 -9.91
C GLU A 420 13.34 24.84 -8.82
N ASN A 421 14.10 24.58 -7.76
CA ASN A 421 13.63 23.77 -6.64
C ASN A 421 12.53 24.46 -5.86
N PHE A 422 12.61 25.77 -5.64
CA PHE A 422 11.54 26.55 -5.03
C PHE A 422 10.24 26.44 -5.85
N ASN A 423 10.33 26.56 -7.17
CA ASN A 423 9.18 26.38 -8.07
C ASN A 423 8.60 24.95 -7.99
N ARG A 424 9.43 23.91 -7.86
CA ARG A 424 9.00 22.52 -7.68
C ARG A 424 8.37 22.29 -6.30
N ILE A 425 8.93 22.88 -5.25
CA ILE A 425 8.41 22.82 -3.87
C ILE A 425 7.05 23.51 -3.78
N ALA A 426 6.85 24.63 -4.48
CA ALA A 426 5.57 25.34 -4.55
C ALA A 426 4.42 24.46 -5.08
N GLU A 427 4.71 23.42 -5.86
CA GLU A 427 3.69 22.47 -6.32
C GLU A 427 3.07 21.63 -5.20
N TYR A 428 3.74 21.56 -4.04
CA TYR A 428 3.29 20.83 -2.85
C TYR A 428 2.74 21.76 -1.74
N LEU A 429 2.53 23.03 -2.06
CA LEU A 429 2.03 24.03 -1.12
C LEU A 429 0.57 23.74 -0.73
N LYS A 430 0.30 23.63 0.57
CA LYS A 430 -1.07 23.52 1.11
C LYS A 430 -1.80 24.87 1.01
N ARG A 431 -3.13 24.84 0.82
CA ARG A 431 -3.98 26.04 0.77
C ARG A 431 -3.78 26.97 1.97
N SER A 432 -3.62 26.41 3.17
CA SER A 432 -3.41 27.15 4.42
C SER A 432 -2.13 27.99 4.45
N ASN A 433 -1.14 27.66 3.62
CA ASN A 433 0.19 28.27 3.67
C ASN A 433 0.43 29.26 2.51
N TYR A 434 -0.62 29.59 1.75
CA TYR A 434 -0.50 30.40 0.55
C TYR A 434 0.02 31.82 0.82
N GLU A 435 -0.48 32.49 1.87
CA GLU A 435 -0.04 33.83 2.24
C GLU A 435 1.44 33.89 2.63
N GLN A 436 1.90 32.94 3.45
CA GLN A 436 3.30 32.81 3.85
C GLN A 436 4.19 32.61 2.63
N PHE A 437 3.78 31.71 1.72
CA PHE A 437 4.49 31.48 0.47
C PHE A 437 4.57 32.74 -0.41
N LEU A 438 3.47 33.51 -0.54
CA LEU A 438 3.46 34.73 -1.34
C LEU A 438 4.45 35.77 -0.80
N ASN A 439 4.51 35.93 0.52
CA ASN A 439 5.48 36.84 1.14
C ASN A 439 6.93 36.42 0.81
N LEU A 440 7.28 35.16 1.08
CA LEU A 440 8.61 34.63 0.79
C LEU A 440 8.96 34.72 -0.71
N ARG A 441 8.01 34.40 -1.58
CA ARG A 441 8.15 34.53 -3.03
C ARG A 441 8.51 35.97 -3.43
N ASN A 442 7.84 36.97 -2.87
CA ASN A 442 8.11 38.38 -3.17
C ASN A 442 9.47 38.83 -2.65
N MET A 443 9.89 38.35 -1.48
CA MET A 443 11.24 38.60 -0.95
C MET A 443 12.33 38.00 -1.84
N ILE A 444 12.13 36.77 -2.32
CA ILE A 444 13.03 36.10 -3.28
C ILE A 444 13.10 36.88 -4.59
N ALA A 445 11.95 37.32 -5.13
CA ALA A 445 11.91 38.11 -6.36
C ALA A 445 12.70 39.42 -6.23
N ALA A 446 12.57 40.12 -5.09
CA ALA A 446 13.31 41.35 -4.83
C ALA A 446 14.82 41.11 -4.72
N GLU A 447 15.24 39.96 -4.19
CA GLU A 447 16.67 39.61 -4.07
C GLU A 447 17.29 39.21 -5.41
N LEU A 448 16.58 38.38 -6.20
CA LEU A 448 17.03 37.99 -7.55
C LEU A 448 17.19 39.19 -8.48
N ALA A 449 16.34 40.21 -8.33
CA ALA A 449 16.43 41.45 -9.08
C ALA A 449 17.75 42.20 -8.80
N LYS A 450 18.29 42.13 -7.57
CA LYS A 450 19.59 42.73 -7.23
C LYS A 450 20.76 41.98 -7.87
N GLU A 451 20.63 40.67 -8.05
CA GLU A 451 21.67 39.82 -8.66
C GLU A 451 21.65 39.84 -10.20
N GLY A 452 20.70 40.56 -10.83
CA GLY A 452 20.58 40.62 -12.29
C GLY A 452 20.20 39.28 -12.94
N ARG A 453 19.51 38.40 -12.21
CA ARG A 453 19.19 37.04 -12.68
C ARG A 453 17.79 36.97 -13.30
N GLU A 454 17.71 36.61 -14.58
CA GLU A 454 16.46 36.51 -15.36
C GLU A 454 15.61 35.25 -15.09
N LYS A 455 15.95 34.38 -14.12
CA LYS A 455 15.19 33.14 -13.91
C LYS A 455 13.77 33.43 -13.46
N THR A 456 12.78 32.91 -14.19
CA THR A 456 11.35 33.12 -13.90
C THR A 456 10.93 32.33 -12.66
N LEU A 457 10.84 33.02 -11.53
CA LEU A 457 10.13 32.54 -10.34
C LEU A 457 8.68 32.22 -10.72
N ILE A 458 8.12 31.16 -10.16
CA ILE A 458 6.73 30.75 -10.40
C ILE A 458 5.77 31.93 -10.21
N ALA A 459 4.83 32.13 -11.13
CA ALA A 459 3.83 33.19 -11.01
C ALA A 459 2.92 32.95 -9.80
N ALA A 460 2.54 34.01 -9.09
CA ALA A 460 1.71 33.92 -7.88
C ALA A 460 0.37 33.21 -8.13
N ASN A 461 -0.21 33.40 -9.33
CA ASN A 461 -1.46 32.77 -9.78
C ASN A 461 -1.25 31.49 -10.61
N SER A 462 -0.04 30.90 -10.57
CA SER A 462 0.24 29.71 -11.39
C SER A 462 -0.63 28.53 -10.97
N PRO A 463 -1.28 27.81 -11.91
CA PRO A 463 -2.04 26.60 -11.60
C PRO A 463 -1.14 25.44 -11.12
N ARG A 464 0.19 25.61 -11.20
CA ARG A 464 1.14 24.63 -10.66
C ARG A 464 1.21 24.66 -9.14
N ILE A 465 0.90 25.79 -8.50
CA ILE A 465 0.97 25.92 -7.04
C ILE A 465 -0.05 24.96 -6.40
N GLY A 466 0.41 24.15 -5.46
CA GLY A 466 -0.42 23.15 -4.76
C GLY A 466 -0.94 21.99 -5.61
N ARG A 467 -0.62 21.91 -6.91
CA ARG A 467 -1.17 20.87 -7.80
C ARG A 467 -0.90 19.44 -7.30
N LYS A 468 0.23 19.21 -6.63
CA LYS A 468 0.66 17.89 -6.14
C LYS A 468 0.01 17.49 -4.82
N VAL A 469 -0.64 18.43 -4.11
CA VAL A 469 -1.38 18.14 -2.86
C VAL A 469 -2.90 18.22 -3.02
N LYS A 470 -3.39 18.67 -4.18
CA LYS A 470 -4.83 18.84 -4.46
C LYS A 470 -5.65 17.57 -4.17
N ILE A 471 -5.15 16.39 -4.58
CA ILE A 471 -5.83 15.11 -4.34
C ILE A 471 -5.93 14.83 -2.83
N SER A 472 -4.82 14.99 -2.09
CA SER A 472 -4.79 14.81 -0.63
C SER A 472 -5.70 15.81 0.11
N GLU A 473 -5.74 17.07 -0.31
CA GLU A 473 -6.63 18.06 0.29
C GLU A 473 -8.11 17.75 0.01
N THR A 474 -8.43 17.31 -1.22
CA THR A 474 -9.79 16.85 -1.57
C THR A 474 -10.18 15.58 -0.79
N PHE A 475 -9.24 14.67 -0.56
CA PHE A 475 -9.44 13.49 0.29
C PHE A 475 -9.84 13.92 1.71
N LEU A 476 -9.10 14.87 2.29
CA LEU A 476 -9.37 15.37 3.64
C LEU A 476 -10.70 16.10 3.72
N ASP A 477 -11.04 16.94 2.75
CA ASP A 477 -12.32 17.66 2.69
C ASP A 477 -13.50 16.68 2.70
N LYS A 478 -13.36 15.51 2.04
CA LYS A 478 -14.40 14.47 1.99
C LYS A 478 -14.44 13.60 3.25
N PHE A 479 -13.30 13.08 3.69
CA PHE A 479 -13.26 11.91 4.58
C PHE A 479 -12.66 12.16 5.96
N ASN A 480 -11.98 13.30 6.21
CA ASN A 480 -11.22 13.51 7.44
C ASN A 480 -12.06 13.33 8.72
N ASN A 481 -13.26 13.91 8.75
CA ASN A 481 -14.15 13.82 9.91
C ASN A 481 -14.70 12.39 10.10
N GLN A 482 -15.07 11.71 9.01
CA GLN A 482 -15.57 10.33 9.07
C GLN A 482 -14.49 9.38 9.60
N ILE A 483 -13.27 9.49 9.08
CA ILE A 483 -12.10 8.71 9.53
C ILE A 483 -11.82 8.97 11.01
N TYR A 484 -11.81 10.24 11.44
CA TYR A 484 -11.61 10.60 12.84
C TYR A 484 -12.63 9.92 13.75
N GLU A 485 -13.91 9.99 13.39
CA GLU A 485 -15.01 9.42 14.17
C GLU A 485 -15.01 7.89 14.17
N TRP A 486 -14.69 7.26 13.02
CA TRP A 486 -14.53 5.81 12.95
C TRP A 486 -13.40 5.33 13.86
N LEU A 487 -12.22 5.94 13.75
CA LEU A 487 -11.04 5.57 14.56
C LEU A 487 -11.29 5.77 16.06
N ARG A 488 -11.93 6.88 16.44
CA ARG A 488 -12.26 7.19 17.84
C ARG A 488 -13.19 6.15 18.46
N ARG A 489 -14.22 5.72 17.74
CA ARG A 489 -15.18 4.70 18.21
C ARG A 489 -14.52 3.34 18.39
N HIS A 490 -13.69 2.91 17.45
CA HIS A 490 -13.09 1.57 17.44
C HIS A 490 -11.91 1.41 18.41
N GLN A 491 -11.24 2.51 18.78
CA GLN A 491 -10.28 2.47 19.89
C GLN A 491 -10.97 2.24 21.25
N GLN A 492 -12.10 2.90 21.52
CA GLN A 492 -12.80 2.68 22.80
C GLN A 492 -13.31 1.25 22.96
N ALA A 493 -13.77 0.64 21.86
CA ALA A 493 -14.22 -0.75 21.85
C ALA A 493 -13.08 -1.74 22.16
N THR A 494 -11.87 -1.53 21.63
CA THR A 494 -10.69 -2.38 21.96
C THR A 494 -10.21 -2.19 23.40
N TYR A 495 -10.29 -0.97 23.95
CA TYR A 495 -10.05 -0.74 25.39
C TYR A 495 -11.11 -1.44 26.27
N ALA A 496 -12.40 -1.36 25.92
CA ALA A 496 -13.46 -2.04 26.65
C ALA A 496 -13.36 -3.57 26.56
N ALA A 497 -13.06 -4.11 25.38
CA ALA A 497 -12.85 -5.55 25.17
C ALA A 497 -11.61 -6.06 25.90
N SER A 498 -10.50 -5.31 25.91
CA SER A 498 -9.30 -5.69 26.67
C SER A 498 -9.49 -5.61 28.20
N LEU A 499 -10.31 -4.67 28.68
CA LEU A 499 -10.75 -4.63 30.08
C LEU A 499 -11.68 -5.81 30.42
N GLY A 500 -12.61 -6.16 29.52
CA GLY A 500 -13.47 -7.32 29.63
C GLY A 500 -12.69 -8.64 29.65
N ALA A 501 -11.71 -8.80 28.76
CA ALA A 501 -10.80 -9.94 28.70
C ALA A 501 -9.87 -10.03 29.92
N ARG A 502 -9.41 -8.89 30.47
CA ARG A 502 -8.70 -8.87 31.75
C ARG A 502 -9.60 -9.26 32.92
N SER A 503 -10.88 -8.87 32.90
CA SER A 503 -11.87 -9.24 33.93
C SER A 503 -12.22 -10.73 33.88
N SER A 504 -12.33 -11.32 32.68
CA SER A 504 -12.57 -12.75 32.51
C SER A 504 -11.32 -13.56 32.85
N ALA A 505 -10.12 -13.11 32.48
CA ALA A 505 -8.86 -13.72 32.90
C ALA A 505 -8.65 -13.65 34.43
N THR A 506 -9.07 -12.57 35.10
CA THR A 506 -9.07 -12.50 36.57
C THR A 506 -10.15 -13.36 37.21
N GLN A 507 -11.34 -13.50 36.62
CA GLN A 507 -12.36 -14.46 37.07
C GLN A 507 -11.91 -15.91 36.90
N ILE A 508 -11.26 -16.25 35.78
CA ILE A 508 -10.67 -17.57 35.51
C ILE A 508 -9.52 -17.84 36.50
N GLY A 509 -8.65 -16.86 36.73
CA GLY A 509 -7.60 -16.94 37.76
C GLY A 509 -8.17 -17.12 39.18
N HIS A 510 -9.31 -16.50 39.48
CA HIS A 510 -10.00 -16.67 40.76
C HIS A 510 -10.66 -18.06 40.88
N LEU A 511 -11.23 -18.59 39.79
CA LEU A 511 -11.77 -19.96 39.70
C LEU A 511 -10.67 -21.01 39.89
N PHE A 512 -9.50 -20.86 39.25
CA PHE A 512 -8.36 -21.76 39.46
C PHE A 512 -7.78 -21.65 40.88
N ARG A 513 -7.77 -20.47 41.49
CA ARG A 513 -7.33 -20.28 42.88
C ARG A 513 -8.31 -20.90 43.88
N VAL A 514 -9.61 -20.86 43.60
CA VAL A 514 -10.65 -21.53 44.41
C VAL A 514 -10.59 -23.05 44.24
N ALA A 515 -10.41 -23.54 43.01
CA ALA A 515 -10.21 -24.97 42.72
C ALA A 515 -8.95 -25.53 43.40
N GLY A 516 -7.83 -24.79 43.37
CA GLY A 516 -6.60 -25.16 44.05
C GLY A 516 -6.72 -25.17 45.58
N LYS A 517 -7.52 -24.26 46.17
CA LYS A 517 -7.84 -24.30 47.62
C LYS A 517 -8.77 -25.45 47.99
N PHE A 518 -9.68 -25.85 47.09
CA PHE A 518 -10.56 -27.00 47.29
C PHE A 518 -9.79 -28.33 47.21
N LEU A 519 -8.90 -28.48 46.23
CA LEU A 519 -8.01 -29.64 46.10
C LEU A 519 -7.05 -29.79 47.28
N ARG A 520 -6.48 -28.70 47.82
CA ARG A 520 -5.69 -28.75 49.07
C ARG A 520 -6.50 -29.19 50.28
N LYS A 521 -7.77 -28.78 50.42
CA LYS A 521 -8.64 -29.22 51.52
C LYS A 521 -9.07 -30.69 51.40
N VAL A 522 -9.22 -31.21 50.18
CA VAL A 522 -9.56 -32.63 49.95
C VAL A 522 -8.36 -33.54 50.18
N LEU A 523 -7.15 -33.11 49.82
CA LEU A 523 -5.91 -33.89 50.05
C LEU A 523 -5.50 -33.92 51.53
N ILE A 524 -5.77 -32.87 52.31
CA ILE A 524 -5.50 -32.85 53.76
C ILE A 524 -6.50 -33.73 54.55
N LYS A 525 -7.65 -34.08 53.98
CA LYS A 525 -8.65 -34.97 54.61
C LYS A 525 -8.48 -36.46 54.29
N LYS A 526 -7.51 -36.85 53.45
CA LYS A 526 -7.19 -38.25 53.12
C LYS A 526 -5.88 -38.75 53.74
N GLY A 527 -5.25 -37.94 54.61
CA GLY A 527 -4.01 -38.27 55.32
C GLY A 527 -4.16 -38.29 56.84
N ARG A 528 -5.25 -38.85 57.36
CA ARG A 528 -5.41 -39.25 58.76
C ARG A 528 -6.28 -40.49 58.86
#